data_AF-A0A933H5U2-F1
#
_entry.id   AF-A0A933H5U2-F1
#
_cell.length_a   1.000
_cell.length_b   1.000
_cell.length_c   1.000
_cell.angle_alpha   90.00
_cell.angle_beta   90.00
_cell.angle_gamma   90.00
#
_symmetry.space_group_name_H-M   'P 1'
#
loop_
_entity.id
_entity.type
_entity.pdbx_description
1 polymer ?
#
loop_
_entity_poly.entity_id
_entity_poly.type
_entity_poly.pdbx_seq_one_letter_code
_entity_poly.pdbx_strand_id
1 'polypeptide(L)'
;MLRLIHFTLLTFFIALTFHADVRVIADIPTQVDVRVSGRQFDFVTWTLDALGVKVSQSISSEQNYMSANQRKQIVLEYFDQMNRMLKMRGQIDEIFTDPKQTDPVAASRDLRAQLDQTRARLDKLQPLAEGILQEQISAILTEEGFTTGGQLLPPISFHISALPGYLIVSPRDRIERIAYSMVEPGLSADDKVALESKIEKELNVSAIIELIGGLGSYPAMVYETANLNYIAEVGAHEWSHNYLTLRPLGVNYDNSPQLRTINETTATIFGQEIGRQVI
;
A
#
# COMPACT_ATOMS: atom_id res chain seq x y z
N MET A 1 28.55 -0.36 12.07
CA MET A 1 28.05 -1.76 12.16
C MET A 1 26.53 -1.85 12.06
N LEU A 2 25.75 -1.12 12.87
CA LEU A 2 24.27 -1.19 12.84
C LEU A 2 23.65 -1.00 11.44
N ARG A 3 24.11 -0.01 10.66
CA ARG A 3 23.57 0.28 9.32
C ARG A 3 23.82 -0.81 8.28
N LEU A 4 24.96 -1.52 8.39
CA LEU A 4 25.29 -2.63 7.47
C LEU A 4 24.40 -3.84 7.77
N ILE A 5 24.13 -4.11 9.05
CA ILE A 5 23.25 -5.18 9.52
C ILE A 5 21.80 -4.96 9.03
N HIS A 6 21.30 -3.72 9.09
CA HIS A 6 19.97 -3.38 8.54
C HIS A 6 19.89 -3.68 7.04
N PHE A 7 20.94 -3.36 6.27
CA PHE A 7 20.96 -3.58 4.82
C PHE A 7 21.03 -5.07 4.45
N THR A 8 21.78 -5.88 5.22
CA THR A 8 21.87 -7.33 5.02
C THR A 8 20.57 -8.05 5.41
N LEU A 9 19.90 -7.61 6.48
CA LEU A 9 18.60 -8.15 6.89
C LEU A 9 17.48 -7.74 5.92
N LEU A 10 17.53 -6.51 5.40
CA LEU A 10 16.64 -6.01 4.36
C LEU A 10 16.70 -6.89 3.10
N THR A 11 17.90 -7.18 2.61
CA THR A 11 18.10 -8.03 1.42
C THR A 11 17.62 -9.47 1.63
N PHE A 12 17.80 -10.02 2.83
CA PHE A 12 17.30 -11.35 3.17
C PHE A 12 15.76 -11.39 3.23
N PHE A 13 15.11 -10.37 3.78
CA PHE A 13 13.65 -10.31 3.88
C PHE A 13 12.97 -10.16 2.51
N ILE A 14 13.55 -9.35 1.62
CA ILE A 14 13.08 -9.19 0.24
C ILE A 14 13.16 -10.52 -0.53
N ALA A 15 14.20 -11.32 -0.32
CA ALA A 15 14.34 -12.61 -1.01
C ALA A 15 13.27 -13.64 -0.59
N LEU A 16 12.66 -13.50 0.60
CA LEU A 16 11.62 -14.41 1.10
C LEU A 16 10.22 -14.07 0.58
N THR A 17 9.98 -12.83 0.12
CA THR A 17 8.66 -12.38 -0.34
C THR A 17 8.41 -12.58 -1.84
N PHE A 18 9.43 -12.88 -2.64
CA PHE A 18 9.28 -13.24 -4.05
C PHE A 18 9.00 -14.75 -4.23
N HIS A 19 7.74 -15.15 -4.17
CA HIS A 19 7.29 -16.45 -4.69
C HIS A 19 6.68 -16.26 -6.07
N ALA A 20 7.30 -16.83 -7.10
CA ALA A 20 6.74 -16.91 -8.45
C ALA A 20 6.03 -18.26 -8.62
N ASP A 21 4.70 -18.26 -8.64
CA ASP A 21 3.90 -19.45 -8.95
C ASP A 21 3.85 -19.68 -10.47
N VAL A 22 4.26 -20.86 -10.92
CA VAL A 22 4.04 -21.31 -12.31
C VAL A 22 2.63 -21.90 -12.39
N ARG A 23 1.68 -21.17 -12.99
CA ARG A 23 0.28 -21.59 -13.13
C ARG A 23 0.00 -22.27 -14.48
N VAL A 24 -0.87 -23.27 -14.45
CA VAL A 24 -1.26 -24.07 -15.63
C VAL A 24 -2.36 -23.33 -16.38
N ILE A 25 -2.15 -23.09 -17.69
CA ILE A 25 -2.94 -22.20 -18.57
C ILE A 25 -4.47 -22.45 -18.59
N ALA A 26 -4.95 -23.61 -18.11
CA ALA A 26 -6.36 -23.99 -18.17
C ALA A 26 -7.21 -23.53 -16.97
N ASP A 27 -6.64 -23.07 -15.86
CA ASP A 27 -7.40 -22.71 -14.67
C ASP A 27 -8.02 -21.30 -14.73
N ILE A 28 -9.07 -21.05 -13.93
CA ILE A 28 -9.73 -19.73 -13.85
C ILE A 28 -8.72 -18.61 -13.52
N PRO A 29 -7.79 -18.79 -12.57
CA PRO A 29 -6.74 -17.79 -12.32
C PRO A 29 -5.97 -17.37 -13.57
N THR A 30 -5.45 -18.31 -14.37
CA THR A 30 -4.71 -17.96 -15.59
C THR A 30 -5.60 -17.27 -16.63
N GLN A 31 -6.86 -17.69 -16.72
CA GLN A 31 -7.83 -17.04 -17.60
C GLN A 31 -8.17 -15.60 -17.18
N VAL A 32 -8.16 -15.30 -15.88
CA VAL A 32 -8.28 -13.93 -15.36
C VAL A 32 -7.03 -13.14 -15.74
N ASP A 33 -5.83 -13.69 -15.50
CA ASP A 33 -4.56 -13.01 -15.78
C ASP A 33 -4.44 -12.57 -17.25
N VAL A 34 -4.84 -13.43 -18.20
CA VAL A 34 -4.88 -13.08 -19.63
C VAL A 34 -5.83 -11.91 -19.91
N ARG A 35 -6.96 -11.82 -19.20
CA ARG A 35 -8.00 -10.79 -19.44
C ARG A 35 -7.64 -9.43 -18.89
N VAL A 36 -6.82 -9.39 -17.84
CA VAL A 36 -6.26 -8.17 -17.25
C VAL A 36 -4.89 -7.82 -17.81
N SER A 37 -4.36 -8.60 -18.76
CA SER A 37 -3.06 -8.38 -19.38
C SER A 37 -2.94 -6.95 -19.92
N GLY A 38 -1.81 -6.30 -19.62
CA GLY A 38 -1.55 -4.89 -19.96
C GLY A 38 -2.14 -3.88 -18.97
N ARG A 39 -2.97 -4.32 -18.01
CA ARG A 39 -3.49 -3.51 -16.90
C ARG A 39 -3.06 -4.04 -15.53
N GLN A 40 -2.10 -4.96 -15.50
CA GLN A 40 -1.57 -5.52 -14.25
C GLN A 40 -0.67 -4.51 -13.55
N PHE A 41 -0.67 -4.55 -12.23
CA PHE A 41 0.22 -3.71 -11.44
C PHE A 41 1.69 -4.14 -11.59
N ASP A 42 2.58 -3.19 -11.84
CA ASP A 42 4.02 -3.43 -11.93
C ASP A 42 4.68 -3.40 -10.55
N PHE A 43 4.64 -4.54 -9.86
CA PHE A 43 5.29 -4.71 -8.56
C PHE A 43 6.80 -4.55 -8.61
N VAL A 44 7.45 -4.90 -9.72
CA VAL A 44 8.92 -4.90 -9.82
C VAL A 44 9.42 -3.47 -9.83
N THR A 45 8.89 -2.65 -10.75
CA THR A 45 9.26 -1.24 -10.84
C THR A 45 8.90 -0.51 -9.56
N TRP A 46 7.69 -0.71 -9.02
CA TRP A 46 7.29 -0.08 -7.76
C TRP A 46 8.24 -0.46 -6.61
N THR A 47 8.60 -1.73 -6.48
CA THR A 47 9.47 -2.19 -5.39
C THR A 47 10.87 -1.58 -5.51
N LEU A 48 11.43 -1.52 -6.72
CA LEU A 48 12.75 -0.92 -6.96
C LEU A 48 12.75 0.57 -6.62
N ASP A 49 11.70 1.31 -7.02
CA ASP A 49 11.56 2.73 -6.72
C ASP A 49 11.44 2.96 -5.20
N ALA A 50 10.57 2.19 -4.53
CA ALA A 50 10.39 2.27 -3.09
C ALA A 50 11.69 1.97 -2.34
N LEU A 51 12.43 0.94 -2.75
CA LEU A 51 13.74 0.63 -2.18
C LEU A 51 14.74 1.77 -2.39
N GLY A 52 14.77 2.38 -3.58
CA GLY A 52 15.62 3.55 -3.86
C GLY A 52 15.36 4.70 -2.89
N VAL A 53 14.09 4.99 -2.62
CA VAL A 53 13.68 5.98 -1.60
C VAL A 53 14.16 5.58 -0.20
N LYS A 54 14.01 4.31 0.20
CA LYS A 54 14.46 3.84 1.53
C LYS A 54 15.97 3.86 1.70
N VAL A 55 16.73 3.59 0.64
CA VAL A 55 18.19 3.75 0.64
C VAL A 55 18.57 5.22 0.85
N SER A 56 17.94 6.14 0.12
CA SER A 56 18.16 7.58 0.28
C SER A 56 17.85 8.06 1.70
N GLN A 57 16.69 7.68 2.25
CA GLN A 57 16.28 7.98 3.64
C GLN A 57 17.29 7.45 4.66
N SER A 58 17.78 6.22 4.47
CA SER A 58 18.74 5.59 5.39
C SER A 58 20.12 6.26 5.37
N ILE A 59 20.52 6.85 4.23
CA ILE A 59 21.79 7.56 4.08
C ILE A 59 21.71 8.96 4.71
N SER A 60 20.65 9.72 4.39
CA SER A 60 20.52 11.10 4.85
C SER A 60 20.08 11.18 6.31
N SER A 61 19.10 10.35 6.70
CA SER A 61 18.50 10.29 8.04
C SER A 61 18.22 11.68 8.62
N GLU A 62 17.79 12.63 7.79
CA GLU A 62 17.66 14.06 8.14
C GLU A 62 16.75 14.27 9.36
N GLN A 63 15.73 13.40 9.51
CA GLN A 63 14.80 13.42 10.63
C GLN A 63 15.48 13.21 12.00
N ASN A 64 16.66 12.58 12.06
CA ASN A 64 17.41 12.37 13.30
C ASN A 64 18.05 13.65 13.84
N TYR A 65 18.20 14.68 13.00
CA TYR A 65 18.78 15.97 13.38
C TYR A 65 17.70 17.02 13.68
N MET A 66 16.43 16.63 13.63
CA MET A 66 15.29 17.53 13.85
C MET A 66 14.80 17.48 15.30
N SER A 67 14.40 18.65 15.81
CA SER A 67 13.66 18.72 17.07
C SER A 67 12.28 18.06 16.97
N ALA A 68 11.70 17.67 18.10
CA ALA A 68 10.35 17.11 18.15
C ALA A 68 9.30 18.02 17.48
N ASN A 69 9.42 19.35 17.66
CA ASN A 69 8.51 20.32 17.03
C ASN A 69 8.65 20.35 15.51
N GLN A 70 9.87 20.28 14.97
CA GLN A 70 10.11 20.23 13.53
C GLN A 70 9.55 18.94 12.91
N ARG A 71 9.77 17.80 13.58
CA ARG A 71 9.23 16.50 13.14
C ARG A 71 7.70 16.52 13.10
N LYS A 72 7.06 17.00 14.16
CA LYS A 72 5.61 17.19 14.21
C LYS A 72 5.12 18.07 13.07
N GLN A 73 5.78 19.20 12.82
CA GLN A 73 5.39 20.12 11.77
C GLN A 73 5.48 19.48 10.38
N ILE A 74 6.51 18.70 10.09
CA ILE A 74 6.67 17.99 8.81
C ILE A 74 5.52 17.00 8.58
N VAL A 75 5.20 16.19 9.60
CA VAL A 75 4.10 15.22 9.51
C VAL A 75 2.78 15.94 9.24
N LEU A 76 2.46 16.97 10.04
CA LEU A 76 1.22 17.73 9.85
C LEU A 76 1.17 18.45 8.49
N GLU A 77 2.28 19.01 8.02
CA GLU A 77 2.35 19.64 6.70
C GLU A 77 2.14 18.63 5.58
N TYR A 78 2.75 17.44 5.68
CA TYR A 78 2.55 16.36 4.71
C TYR A 78 1.06 15.98 4.60
N PHE A 79 0.38 15.76 5.73
CA PHE A 79 -1.04 15.40 5.73
C PHE A 79 -1.96 16.54 5.26
N ASP A 80 -1.62 17.81 5.55
CA ASP A 80 -2.34 18.97 4.99
C ASP A 80 -2.19 19.02 3.46
N GLN A 81 -0.97 18.84 2.93
CA GLN A 81 -0.74 18.80 1.48
C GLN A 81 -1.44 17.61 0.83
N MET A 82 -1.45 16.44 1.49
CA MET A 82 -2.15 15.25 1.02
C MET A 82 -3.66 15.52 0.91
N ASN A 83 -4.26 16.13 1.93
CA ASN A 83 -5.66 16.51 1.92
C ASN A 83 -6.00 17.48 0.78
N ARG A 84 -5.14 18.48 0.52
CA ARG A 84 -5.28 19.40 -0.63
C ARG A 84 -5.21 18.66 -1.96
N MET A 85 -4.26 17.74 -2.10
CA MET A 85 -4.09 16.93 -3.31
C MET A 85 -5.36 16.11 -3.59
N LEU A 86 -5.86 15.38 -2.58
CA LEU A 86 -7.06 14.54 -2.72
C LEU A 86 -8.30 15.37 -3.07
N LYS A 87 -8.47 16.54 -2.44
CA LYS A 87 -9.55 17.47 -2.78
C LYS A 87 -9.47 17.96 -4.23
N MET A 88 -8.27 18.37 -4.68
CA MET A 88 -8.07 18.83 -6.06
C MET A 88 -8.33 17.71 -7.08
N ARG A 89 -7.92 16.47 -6.80
CA ARG A 89 -8.24 15.32 -7.65
C ARG A 89 -9.75 15.13 -7.77
N GLY A 90 -10.47 15.13 -6.64
CA GLY A 90 -11.94 15.04 -6.66
C GLY A 90 -12.61 16.15 -7.47
N GLN A 91 -12.15 17.39 -7.34
CA GLN A 91 -12.66 18.52 -8.14
C GLN A 91 -12.36 18.37 -9.64
N ILE A 92 -11.20 17.83 -9.99
CA ILE A 92 -10.86 17.53 -11.39
C ILE A 92 -11.80 16.44 -11.91
N ASP A 93 -11.99 15.35 -11.16
CA ASP A 93 -12.88 14.26 -11.56
C ASP A 93 -14.33 14.73 -11.75
N GLU A 94 -14.82 15.62 -10.87
CA GLU A 94 -16.13 16.27 -11.03
C GLU A 94 -16.24 17.07 -12.34
N ILE A 95 -15.19 17.82 -12.72
CA ILE A 95 -15.16 18.58 -13.99
C ILE A 95 -15.21 17.63 -15.20
N PHE A 96 -14.52 16.49 -15.13
CA PHE A 96 -14.48 15.52 -16.23
C PHE A 96 -15.77 14.70 -16.36
N THR A 97 -16.55 14.60 -15.29
CA THR A 97 -17.80 13.85 -15.26
C THR A 97 -19.05 14.72 -15.42
N ASP A 98 -18.93 16.05 -15.40
CA ASP A 98 -20.04 16.97 -15.66
C ASP A 98 -20.43 17.00 -17.15
N PRO A 99 -21.62 16.51 -17.54
CA PRO A 99 -22.07 16.51 -18.93
C PRO A 99 -22.33 17.92 -19.50
N LYS A 100 -22.40 18.96 -18.65
CA LYS A 100 -22.54 20.35 -19.09
C LYS A 100 -21.20 20.97 -19.47
N GLN A 101 -20.08 20.36 -19.08
CA GLN A 101 -18.76 20.86 -19.35
C GLN A 101 -18.31 20.48 -20.77
N THR A 102 -18.23 21.46 -21.66
CA THR A 102 -17.88 21.22 -23.08
C THR A 102 -16.38 21.08 -23.34
N ASP A 103 -15.54 21.65 -22.46
CA ASP A 103 -14.08 21.51 -22.51
C ASP A 103 -13.52 21.31 -21.09
N PRO A 104 -13.61 20.09 -20.54
CA PRO A 104 -13.12 19.79 -19.18
C PRO A 104 -11.60 19.98 -19.06
N VAL A 105 -10.87 19.85 -20.17
CA VAL A 105 -9.41 20.05 -20.19
C VAL A 105 -9.06 21.53 -19.99
N ALA A 106 -9.74 22.46 -20.65
CA ALA A 106 -9.51 23.88 -20.41
C ALA A 106 -9.95 24.31 -18.99
N ALA A 107 -11.11 23.86 -18.54
CA ALA A 107 -11.66 24.23 -17.23
C ALA A 107 -10.84 23.72 -16.03
N SER A 108 -10.23 22.54 -16.15
CA SER A 108 -9.38 21.97 -15.09
C SER A 108 -7.92 22.44 -15.13
N ARG A 109 -7.53 23.32 -16.06
CA ARG A 109 -6.12 23.71 -16.27
C ARG A 109 -5.43 24.21 -15.01
N ASP A 110 -6.03 25.17 -14.31
CA ASP A 110 -5.43 25.79 -13.12
C ASP A 110 -5.39 24.82 -11.94
N LEU A 111 -6.41 23.96 -11.79
CA LEU A 111 -6.45 22.92 -10.77
C LEU A 111 -5.35 21.87 -10.99
N ARG A 112 -5.14 21.43 -12.23
CA ARG A 112 -4.05 20.50 -12.57
C ARG A 112 -2.67 21.12 -12.31
N ALA A 113 -2.48 22.40 -12.65
CA ALA A 113 -1.23 23.10 -12.35
C ALA A 113 -0.95 23.20 -10.83
N GLN A 114 -2.00 23.44 -10.02
CA GLN A 114 -1.88 23.42 -8.55
C GLN A 114 -1.62 22.00 -8.01
N LEU A 115 -2.28 20.99 -8.59
CA LEU A 115 -2.06 19.59 -8.25
C LEU A 115 -0.59 19.19 -8.47
N ASP A 116 0.00 19.56 -9.60
CA ASP A 116 1.40 19.30 -9.91
C ASP A 116 2.36 19.97 -8.90
N GLN A 117 2.06 21.21 -8.50
CA GLN A 117 2.84 21.91 -7.46
C GLN A 117 2.73 21.23 -6.09
N THR A 118 1.51 20.84 -5.68
CA THR A 118 1.29 20.12 -4.43
C THR A 118 1.98 18.76 -4.46
N ARG A 119 1.99 18.05 -5.60
CA ARG A 119 2.69 16.78 -5.74
C ARG A 119 4.20 16.94 -5.58
N ALA A 120 4.80 17.93 -6.23
CA ALA A 120 6.22 18.24 -6.05
C ALA A 120 6.58 18.64 -4.60
N ARG A 121 5.63 19.19 -3.82
CA ARG A 121 5.82 19.44 -2.39
C ARG A 121 5.73 18.15 -1.58
N LEU A 122 4.76 17.29 -1.87
CA LEU A 122 4.60 15.98 -1.25
C LEU A 122 5.84 15.10 -1.47
N ASP A 123 6.40 15.06 -2.68
CA ASP A 123 7.60 14.28 -3.00
C ASP A 123 8.80 14.63 -2.10
N LYS A 124 8.87 15.87 -1.61
CA LYS A 124 9.91 16.33 -0.67
C LYS A 124 9.60 16.01 0.78
N LEU A 125 8.32 16.10 1.17
CA LEU A 125 7.88 15.88 2.55
C LEU A 125 7.73 14.40 2.88
N GLN A 126 7.30 13.59 1.91
CA GLN A 126 6.92 12.20 2.11
C GLN A 126 8.04 11.36 2.71
N PRO A 127 9.30 11.43 2.23
CA PRO A 127 10.34 10.60 2.80
C PRO A 127 10.61 10.88 4.28
N LEU A 128 10.47 12.15 4.68
CA LEU A 128 10.64 12.60 6.06
C LEU A 128 9.45 12.20 6.92
N ALA A 129 8.23 12.39 6.42
CA ALA A 129 7.00 12.00 7.12
C ALA A 129 6.95 10.47 7.36
N GLU A 130 7.23 9.67 6.34
CA GLU A 130 7.33 8.20 6.47
C GLU A 130 8.41 7.81 7.49
N GLY A 131 9.61 8.40 7.41
CA GLY A 131 10.69 8.12 8.36
C GLY A 131 10.31 8.43 9.81
N ILE A 132 9.65 9.56 10.05
CA ILE A 132 9.19 9.96 11.39
C ILE A 132 8.14 8.97 11.92
N LEU A 133 7.15 8.60 11.11
CA LEU A 133 6.09 7.66 11.49
C LEU A 133 6.64 6.25 11.74
N GLN A 134 7.55 5.78 10.88
CA GLN A 134 8.27 4.52 11.06
C GLN A 134 9.03 4.51 12.39
N GLU A 135 9.73 5.59 12.73
CA GLU A 135 10.44 5.68 14.02
C GLU A 135 9.50 5.68 15.22
N GLN A 136 8.35 6.37 15.13
CA GLN A 136 7.34 6.37 16.19
C GLN A 136 6.75 4.97 16.41
N ILE A 137 6.34 4.29 15.35
CA ILE A 137 5.83 2.92 15.44
C ILE A 137 6.93 1.98 15.95
N SER A 138 8.17 2.13 15.47
CA SER A 138 9.29 1.32 15.95
C SER A 138 9.56 1.48 17.44
N ALA A 139 9.38 2.68 17.99
CA ALA A 139 9.53 2.93 19.43
C ALA A 139 8.47 2.17 20.23
N ILE A 140 7.21 2.28 19.83
CA ILE A 140 6.09 1.58 20.47
C ILE A 140 6.28 0.06 20.40
N LEU A 141 6.62 -0.47 19.22
CA LEU A 141 6.90 -1.90 19.05
C LEU A 141 8.05 -2.40 19.92
N THR A 142 9.04 -1.52 20.19
CA THR A 142 10.16 -1.85 21.07
C THR A 142 9.71 -1.92 22.52
N GLU A 143 8.89 -0.97 22.96
CA GLU A 143 8.31 -0.92 24.31
C GLU A 143 7.38 -2.13 24.57
N GLU A 144 6.60 -2.53 23.56
CA GLU A 144 5.73 -3.72 23.59
C GLU A 144 6.50 -5.06 23.49
N GLY A 145 7.84 -5.03 23.43
CA GLY A 145 8.68 -6.22 23.52
C GLY A 145 8.85 -7.01 22.22
N PHE A 146 8.57 -6.41 21.05
CA PHE A 146 8.74 -7.08 19.75
C PHE A 146 10.20 -7.15 19.25
N THR A 147 11.17 -6.73 20.07
CA THR A 147 12.58 -6.80 19.71
C THR A 147 13.15 -8.21 19.87
N THR A 148 14.05 -8.58 18.97
CA THR A 148 14.87 -9.80 19.04
C THR A 148 16.32 -9.37 19.10
N GLY A 149 17.04 -9.73 20.17
CA GLY A 149 18.42 -9.29 20.37
C GLY A 149 18.58 -7.77 20.48
N GLY A 150 17.54 -7.06 20.96
CA GLY A 150 17.52 -5.61 21.08
C GLY A 150 17.25 -4.85 19.78
N GLN A 151 16.85 -5.53 18.70
CA GLN A 151 16.48 -4.91 17.42
C GLN A 151 15.08 -5.35 17.00
N LEU A 152 14.34 -4.46 16.33
CA LEU A 152 13.07 -4.80 15.70
C LEU A 152 13.33 -5.60 14.42
N LEU A 153 12.84 -6.85 14.36
CA LEU A 153 13.06 -7.77 13.24
C LEU A 153 11.72 -8.33 12.71
N PRO A 154 11.33 -8.01 11.46
CA PRO A 154 12.02 -7.09 10.54
C PRO A 154 11.90 -5.63 11.00
N PRO A 155 12.78 -4.71 10.55
CA PRO A 155 12.58 -3.29 10.77
C PRO A 155 11.23 -2.83 10.21
N ILE A 156 10.68 -1.75 10.73
CA ILE A 156 9.50 -1.17 10.10
C ILE A 156 9.90 -0.37 8.85
N SER A 157 9.20 -0.63 7.75
CA SER A 157 9.41 0.06 6.49
C SER A 157 8.13 0.02 5.67
N PHE A 158 7.60 1.18 5.32
CA PHE A 158 6.43 1.29 4.45
C PHE A 158 6.57 2.50 3.53
N HIS A 159 5.86 2.47 2.40
CA HIS A 159 5.83 3.55 1.43
C HIS A 159 4.39 3.91 1.09
N ILE A 160 4.04 5.18 1.26
CA ILE A 160 2.70 5.70 0.98
C ILE A 160 2.59 5.93 -0.52
N SER A 161 1.64 5.26 -1.18
CA SER A 161 1.48 5.37 -2.63
C SER A 161 0.06 5.05 -3.09
N ALA A 162 -0.25 5.35 -4.34
CA ALA A 162 -1.46 4.85 -4.97
C ALA A 162 -1.38 3.32 -5.07
N LEU A 163 -2.37 2.64 -4.50
CA LEU A 163 -2.40 1.17 -4.46
C LEU A 163 -3.10 0.58 -5.68
N PRO A 164 -2.71 -0.64 -6.09
CA PRO A 164 -3.42 -1.37 -7.12
C PRO A 164 -4.89 -1.61 -6.74
N GLY A 165 -5.74 -1.71 -7.75
CA GLY A 165 -7.07 -2.28 -7.57
C GLY A 165 -6.96 -3.79 -7.33
N TYR A 166 -7.74 -4.32 -6.40
CA TYR A 166 -7.80 -5.74 -6.10
C TYR A 166 -9.02 -6.35 -6.80
N LEU A 167 -8.78 -6.94 -7.97
CA LEU A 167 -9.79 -7.72 -8.68
C LEU A 167 -9.99 -9.05 -7.94
N ILE A 168 -11.22 -9.30 -7.49
CA ILE A 168 -11.66 -10.52 -6.84
C ILE A 168 -12.64 -11.23 -7.78
N VAL A 169 -12.46 -12.53 -7.96
CA VAL A 169 -13.37 -13.38 -8.74
C VAL A 169 -13.95 -14.47 -7.86
N SER A 170 -15.27 -14.63 -7.94
CA SER A 170 -16.07 -15.58 -7.15
C SER A 170 -17.01 -16.38 -8.03
N PRO A 171 -17.36 -17.64 -7.66
CA PRO A 171 -18.52 -18.32 -8.20
C PRO A 171 -19.80 -17.49 -8.00
N ARG A 172 -20.79 -17.68 -8.87
CA ARG A 172 -22.08 -17.00 -8.75
C ARG A 172 -23.01 -17.60 -7.68
N ASP A 173 -22.74 -18.84 -7.26
CA ASP A 173 -23.61 -19.63 -6.39
C ASP A 173 -23.18 -19.62 -4.91
N ARG A 174 -21.98 -19.12 -4.60
CA ARG A 174 -21.46 -18.99 -3.23
C ARG A 174 -20.38 -17.92 -3.15
N ILE A 175 -20.16 -17.40 -1.94
CA ILE A 175 -19.10 -16.43 -1.65
C ILE A 175 -17.80 -17.19 -1.43
N GLU A 176 -16.96 -17.22 -2.44
CA GLU A 176 -15.65 -17.85 -2.37
C GLU A 176 -14.69 -17.18 -3.35
N ARG A 177 -13.50 -16.78 -2.91
CA ARG A 177 -12.48 -16.23 -3.81
C ARG A 177 -11.77 -17.37 -4.55
N ILE A 178 -12.07 -17.52 -5.84
CA ILE A 178 -11.49 -18.56 -6.71
C ILE A 178 -10.35 -18.03 -7.60
N ALA A 179 -10.28 -16.72 -7.81
CA ALA A 179 -9.16 -16.06 -8.46
C ALA A 179 -9.07 -14.60 -8.01
N TYR A 180 -7.90 -13.99 -8.24
CA TYR A 180 -7.68 -12.58 -8.01
C TYR A 180 -6.57 -12.04 -8.93
N SER A 181 -6.56 -10.73 -9.15
CA SER A 181 -5.43 -10.03 -9.76
C SER A 181 -5.30 -8.63 -9.20
N MET A 182 -4.08 -8.11 -9.19
CA MET A 182 -3.79 -6.72 -8.86
C MET A 182 -3.70 -5.93 -10.15
N VAL A 183 -4.59 -4.96 -10.31
CA VAL A 183 -4.68 -4.11 -11.50
C VAL A 183 -4.11 -2.72 -11.22
N GLU A 184 -3.74 -2.01 -12.28
CA GLU A 184 -3.17 -0.66 -12.23
C GLU A 184 -3.98 0.28 -11.31
N PRO A 185 -3.31 1.19 -10.58
CA PRO A 185 -3.99 2.14 -9.71
C PRO A 185 -4.78 3.15 -10.56
N GLY A 186 -5.82 3.74 -9.98
CA GLY A 186 -6.52 4.87 -10.58
C GLY A 186 -7.44 4.52 -11.75
N LEU A 187 -7.86 3.25 -11.89
CA LEU A 187 -8.94 2.89 -12.81
C LEU A 187 -10.21 3.71 -12.51
N SER A 188 -10.77 4.31 -13.56
CA SER A 188 -12.07 5.00 -13.48
C SER A 188 -13.19 4.01 -13.12
N ALA A 189 -14.31 4.53 -12.61
CA ALA A 189 -15.47 3.68 -12.33
C ALA A 189 -15.95 2.92 -13.59
N ASP A 190 -15.93 3.59 -14.75
CA ASP A 190 -16.31 2.99 -16.03
C ASP A 190 -15.32 1.90 -16.47
N ASP A 191 -14.01 2.12 -16.30
CA ASP A 191 -12.98 1.11 -16.60
C ASP A 191 -13.13 -0.11 -15.68
N LYS A 192 -13.41 0.09 -14.39
CA LYS A 192 -13.67 -1.02 -13.45
C LYS A 192 -14.88 -1.84 -13.89
N VAL A 193 -16.02 -1.20 -14.12
CA VAL A 193 -17.26 -1.86 -14.56
C VAL A 193 -17.06 -2.58 -15.89
N ALA A 194 -16.33 -1.98 -16.84
CA ALA A 194 -16.04 -2.60 -18.13
C ALA A 194 -15.19 -3.86 -17.96
N LEU A 195 -14.15 -3.82 -17.11
CA LEU A 195 -13.27 -4.95 -16.85
C LEU A 195 -13.99 -6.07 -16.08
N GLU A 196 -14.73 -5.73 -15.03
CA GLU A 196 -15.58 -6.65 -14.26
C GLU A 196 -16.58 -7.35 -15.19
N SER A 197 -17.38 -6.57 -15.93
CA SER A 197 -18.41 -7.09 -16.85
C SER A 197 -17.83 -8.01 -17.92
N LYS A 198 -16.63 -7.72 -18.42
CA LYS A 198 -15.93 -8.57 -19.39
C LYS A 198 -15.63 -9.95 -18.79
N ILE A 199 -15.02 -9.97 -17.60
CA ILE A 199 -14.65 -11.20 -16.89
C ILE A 199 -15.89 -12.01 -16.53
N GLU A 200 -16.92 -11.35 -16.02
CA GLU A 200 -18.18 -11.98 -15.64
C GLU A 200 -18.88 -12.70 -16.80
N LYS A 201 -18.93 -12.07 -17.98
CA LYS A 201 -19.58 -12.61 -19.18
C LYS A 201 -18.79 -13.76 -19.79
N GLU A 202 -17.47 -13.61 -19.88
CA GLU A 202 -16.63 -14.58 -20.57
C GLU A 202 -16.37 -15.83 -19.73
N LEU A 203 -16.34 -15.72 -18.40
CA LEU A 203 -16.03 -16.84 -17.49
C LEU A 203 -17.25 -17.36 -16.72
N ASN A 204 -18.42 -16.72 -16.84
CA ASN A 204 -19.62 -17.02 -16.07
C ASN A 204 -19.37 -17.02 -14.54
N VAL A 205 -18.69 -15.96 -14.07
CA VAL A 205 -18.32 -15.72 -12.66
C VAL A 205 -18.86 -14.38 -12.18
N SER A 206 -18.72 -14.08 -10.89
CA SER A 206 -18.84 -12.73 -10.34
C SER A 206 -17.46 -12.11 -10.19
N ALA A 207 -17.32 -10.82 -10.52
CA ALA A 207 -16.05 -10.11 -10.41
C ALA A 207 -16.25 -8.71 -9.82
N ILE A 208 -15.32 -8.27 -8.96
CA ILE A 208 -15.34 -6.92 -8.37
C ILE A 208 -13.92 -6.41 -8.16
N ILE A 209 -13.68 -5.13 -8.41
CA ILE A 209 -12.40 -4.45 -8.21
C ILE A 209 -12.53 -3.48 -7.04
N GLU A 210 -11.95 -3.87 -5.92
CA GLU A 210 -11.95 -3.06 -4.69
C GLU A 210 -10.60 -2.38 -4.46
N LEU A 211 -10.61 -1.35 -3.61
CA LEU A 211 -9.37 -0.77 -3.08
C LEU A 211 -8.93 -1.54 -1.84
N ILE A 212 -7.61 -1.67 -1.68
CA ILE A 212 -6.98 -2.22 -0.47
C ILE A 212 -6.42 -1.08 0.38
N GLY A 213 -6.27 -1.33 1.69
CA GLY A 213 -5.69 -0.35 2.62
C GLY A 213 -4.16 -0.33 2.61
N GLY A 214 -3.57 -1.50 2.41
CA GLY A 214 -2.14 -1.73 2.34
C GLY A 214 -1.83 -3.07 1.68
N LEU A 215 -0.55 -3.32 1.48
CA LEU A 215 -0.03 -4.61 1.01
C LEU A 215 1.24 -4.94 1.77
N GLY A 216 1.29 -6.14 2.36
CA GLY A 216 2.38 -6.68 3.17
C GLY A 216 3.65 -7.03 2.39
N SER A 217 4.02 -6.26 1.37
CA SER A 217 5.34 -6.27 0.76
C SER A 217 6.40 -5.72 1.73
N TYR A 218 7.66 -5.72 1.32
CA TYR A 218 8.73 -5.07 2.08
C TYR A 218 9.59 -4.18 1.16
N PRO A 219 9.50 -2.84 1.26
CA PRO A 219 8.64 -2.06 2.17
C PRO A 219 7.14 -2.31 1.90
N ALA A 220 6.31 -2.19 2.94
CA ALA A 220 4.87 -2.33 2.80
C ALA A 220 4.29 -1.20 1.95
N MET A 221 3.31 -1.50 1.10
CA MET A 221 2.54 -0.46 0.41
C MET A 221 1.46 0.04 1.35
N VAL A 222 1.30 1.35 1.49
CA VAL A 222 0.24 1.96 2.31
C VAL A 222 -0.55 2.95 1.46
N TYR A 223 -1.88 2.93 1.57
CA TYR A 223 -2.75 3.77 0.76
C TYR A 223 -2.55 5.27 1.02
N GLU A 224 -2.46 6.05 -0.06
CA GLU A 224 -2.35 7.52 0.00
C GLU A 224 -3.65 8.17 0.54
N THR A 225 -3.68 8.40 1.86
CA THR A 225 -4.79 9.10 2.53
C THR A 225 -4.30 10.23 3.43
N ALA A 226 -5.16 11.23 3.65
CA ALA A 226 -4.90 12.31 4.59
C ALA A 226 -5.17 11.91 6.06
N ASN A 227 -5.62 10.68 6.32
CA ASN A 227 -5.94 10.19 7.66
C ASN A 227 -4.69 9.59 8.33
N LEU A 228 -4.04 10.37 9.20
CA LEU A 228 -2.87 9.95 9.96
C LEU A 228 -3.12 8.70 10.82
N ASN A 229 -4.29 8.60 11.48
CA ASN A 229 -4.64 7.41 12.28
C ASN A 229 -4.62 6.14 11.42
N TYR A 230 -5.19 6.26 10.21
CA TYR A 230 -5.25 5.15 9.26
C TYR A 230 -3.86 4.73 8.78
N ILE A 231 -2.97 5.68 8.47
CA ILE A 231 -1.59 5.36 8.06
C ILE A 231 -0.84 4.65 9.18
N ALA A 232 -1.00 5.08 10.44
CA ALA A 232 -0.37 4.43 11.58
C ALA A 232 -0.90 3.01 11.79
N GLU A 233 -2.23 2.82 11.72
CA GLU A 233 -2.89 1.51 11.82
C GLU A 233 -2.42 0.57 10.71
N VAL A 234 -2.48 0.99 9.45
CA VAL A 234 -2.08 0.16 8.30
C VAL A 234 -0.58 -0.11 8.34
N GLY A 235 0.27 0.88 8.65
CA GLY A 235 1.70 0.67 8.75
C GLY A 235 2.07 -0.42 9.77
N ALA A 236 1.37 -0.45 10.91
CA ALA A 236 1.53 -1.50 11.91
C ALA A 236 0.88 -2.84 11.49
N HIS A 237 -0.30 -2.82 10.84
CA HIS A 237 -0.97 -3.99 10.26
C HIS A 237 -0.05 -4.71 9.28
N GLU A 238 0.51 -3.99 8.30
CA GLU A 238 1.41 -4.59 7.30
C GLU A 238 2.76 -5.00 7.88
N TRP A 239 3.25 -4.30 8.90
CA TRP A 239 4.44 -4.76 9.64
C TRP A 239 4.16 -6.08 10.37
N SER A 240 2.96 -6.27 10.91
CA SER A 240 2.60 -7.53 11.60
C SER A 240 2.61 -8.72 10.64
N HIS A 241 2.17 -8.54 9.39
CA HIS A 241 2.27 -9.55 8.34
C HIS A 241 3.72 -9.94 8.11
N ASN A 242 4.59 -8.95 7.92
CA ASN A 242 6.02 -9.14 7.78
C ASN A 242 6.63 -9.87 9.00
N TYR A 243 6.27 -9.48 10.22
CA TYR A 243 6.70 -10.15 11.44
C TYR A 243 6.23 -11.61 11.47
N LEU A 244 4.98 -11.88 11.10
CA LEU A 244 4.38 -13.21 11.10
C LEU A 244 4.92 -14.13 10.00
N THR A 245 5.52 -13.61 8.93
CA THR A 245 6.06 -14.40 7.79
C THR A 245 6.92 -15.59 8.24
N LEU A 246 7.74 -15.43 9.29
CA LEU A 246 8.63 -16.48 9.81
C LEU A 246 8.03 -17.27 10.98
N ARG A 247 6.75 -17.08 11.28
CA ARG A 247 6.02 -17.71 12.40
C ARG A 247 4.93 -18.62 11.85
N PRO A 248 4.44 -19.60 12.62
CA PRO A 248 3.48 -20.58 12.13
C PRO A 248 2.26 -19.95 11.44
N LEU A 249 1.74 -18.83 11.96
CA LEU A 249 0.57 -18.17 11.37
C LEU A 249 0.84 -17.53 10.01
N GLY A 250 2.03 -16.98 9.75
CA GLY A 250 2.40 -16.46 8.43
C GLY A 250 2.84 -17.56 7.47
N VAL A 251 3.61 -18.54 7.93
CA VAL A 251 4.03 -19.70 7.12
C VAL A 251 2.83 -20.47 6.55
N ASN A 252 1.72 -20.52 7.31
CA ASN A 252 0.51 -21.23 6.90
C ASN A 252 -0.57 -20.28 6.33
N TYR A 253 -0.24 -19.03 5.99
CA TYR A 253 -1.21 -18.00 5.55
C TYR A 253 -2.12 -18.49 4.42
N ASP A 254 -1.53 -19.10 3.38
CA ASP A 254 -2.27 -19.56 2.19
C ASP A 254 -2.77 -21.01 2.28
N ASN A 255 -2.50 -21.73 3.38
CA ASN A 255 -2.85 -23.15 3.50
C ASN A 255 -4.37 -23.38 3.60
N SER A 256 -5.13 -22.39 4.10
CA SER A 256 -6.59 -22.43 4.06
C SER A 256 -7.21 -21.03 4.20
N PRO A 257 -8.46 -20.82 3.74
CA PRO A 257 -9.18 -19.57 3.97
C PRO A 257 -9.28 -19.19 5.45
N GLN A 258 -9.46 -20.17 6.35
CA GLN A 258 -9.58 -19.95 7.78
C GLN A 258 -8.28 -19.41 8.38
N LEU A 259 -7.12 -19.96 7.96
CA LEU A 259 -5.82 -19.48 8.42
C LEU A 259 -5.53 -18.07 7.92
N ARG A 260 -5.91 -17.76 6.67
CA ARG A 260 -5.87 -16.38 6.16
C ARG A 260 -6.71 -15.44 7.00
N THR A 261 -7.96 -15.81 7.32
CA THR A 261 -8.85 -14.98 8.16
C THR A 261 -8.26 -14.75 9.55
N ILE A 262 -7.69 -15.78 10.18
CA ILE A 262 -7.04 -15.65 11.51
C ILE A 262 -5.84 -14.69 11.41
N ASN A 263 -5.04 -14.81 10.34
CA ASN A 263 -3.89 -13.95 10.14
C ASN A 263 -4.32 -12.48 9.92
N GLU A 264 -5.25 -12.20 9.00
CA GLU A 264 -5.77 -10.83 8.80
C GLU A 264 -6.41 -10.25 10.05
N THR A 265 -7.17 -11.06 10.81
CA THR A 265 -7.79 -10.61 12.06
C THR A 265 -6.72 -10.25 13.10
N THR A 266 -5.65 -11.05 13.18
CA THR A 266 -4.51 -10.76 14.06
C THR A 266 -3.84 -9.45 13.66
N ALA A 267 -3.58 -9.27 12.36
CA ALA A 267 -2.98 -8.05 11.83
C ALA A 267 -3.85 -6.81 12.08
N THR A 268 -5.17 -6.93 11.94
CA THR A 268 -6.12 -5.84 12.22
C THR A 268 -6.11 -5.44 13.69
N ILE A 269 -6.21 -6.41 14.61
CA ILE A 269 -6.18 -6.13 16.05
C ILE A 269 -4.85 -5.48 16.43
N PHE A 270 -3.76 -6.02 15.90
CA PHE A 270 -2.41 -5.50 16.13
C PHE A 270 -2.25 -4.07 15.61
N GLY A 271 -2.64 -3.82 14.36
CA GLY A 271 -2.56 -2.52 13.71
C GLY A 271 -3.37 -1.47 14.46
N GLN A 272 -4.58 -1.82 14.90
CA GLN A 272 -5.43 -0.92 15.68
C GLN A 272 -4.81 -0.55 17.03
N GLU A 273 -4.23 -1.52 17.74
CA GLU A 273 -3.64 -1.28 19.06
C GLU A 273 -2.39 -0.39 18.94
N ILE A 274 -1.46 -0.74 18.06
CA ILE A 274 -0.23 0.03 17.85
C ILE A 274 -0.55 1.41 17.26
N GLY A 275 -1.45 1.48 16.28
CA GLY A 275 -1.84 2.73 15.62
C GLY A 275 -2.43 3.75 16.60
N ARG A 276 -3.21 3.31 17.59
CA ARG A 276 -3.75 4.19 18.65
C ARG A 276 -2.69 4.79 19.55
N GLN A 277 -1.57 4.09 19.76
CA GLN A 277 -0.47 4.58 20.61
C GLN A 277 0.43 5.61 19.89
N VAL A 278 0.41 5.64 18.55
CA VAL A 278 1.19 6.59 17.74
C VAL A 278 0.65 8.02 17.83
N ILE A 279 -0.66 8.17 18.05
CA ILE A 279 -1.43 9.42 17.90
C ILE A 279 -1.53 10.19 19.21
#